data_AF-C6PXN4-F1
#
_entry.id   AF-C6PXN4-F1
#
_cell.length_a   1.000
_cell.length_b   1.000
_cell.length_c   1.000
_cell.angle_alpha   90.00
_cell.angle_beta   90.00
_cell.angle_gamma   90.00
#
_symmetry.space_group_name_H-M   'P 1'
#
loop_
_entity.id
_entity.type
_entity.pdbx_description
1 polymer ?
#
loop_
_entity_poly.entity_id
_entity_poly.type
_entity_poly.pdbx_seq_one_letter_code
_entity_poly.pdbx_strand_id
1 'polypeptide(L)' 'MLIEILVTVVLVAFAARILYKNIKKKSSGGCDCGSCSSHCAHYNKK' A
#
# COMPACT_ATOMS: atom_id res chain seq x y z
N MET A 1 10.53 -6.50 -28.84
CA MET A 1 9.73 -5.26 -28.88
C MET A 1 8.32 -5.40 -28.29
N LEU A 2 7.31 -5.98 -28.95
CA LEU A 2 5.95 -6.07 -28.36
C LEU A 2 5.90 -6.81 -27.02
N ILE A 3 6.60 -7.94 -26.92
CA ILE A 3 6.69 -8.73 -25.67
C ILE A 3 7.35 -7.92 -24.55
N GLU A 4 8.40 -7.16 -24.86
CA GLU A 4 9.12 -6.35 -23.86
C GLU A 4 8.28 -5.20 -23.33
N ILE A 5 7.50 -4.56 -24.20
CA ILE A 5 6.52 -3.54 -23.81
C ILE A 5 5.46 -4.16 -22.91
N LEU A 6 4.93 -5.34 -23.25
CA LEU A 6 3.93 -6.04 -22.44
C LEU A 6 4.48 -6.38 -21.04
N VAL A 7 5.68 -6.95 -20.97
CA VAL A 7 6.32 -7.29 -19.68
C VAL A 7 6.54 -6.04 -18.83
N THR A 8 7.03 -4.95 -19.44
CA THR A 8 7.27 -3.68 -18.74
C THR A 8 5.97 -3.10 -18.19
N VAL A 9 4.90 -3.08 -19.00
CA VAL A 9 3.58 -2.57 -18.58
C VAL A 9 3.01 -3.39 -17.42
N VAL A 10 3.14 -4.72 -17.46
CA VAL A 10 2.67 -5.60 -16.37
C VAL A 10 3.40 -5.31 -15.07
N LEU A 11 4.73 -5.17 -15.10
CA LEU A 11 5.53 -4.88 -13.90
C LEU A 11 5.18 -3.51 -13.31
N VAL A 12 5.08 -2.48 -14.15
CA VAL A 12 4.72 -1.12 -13.73
C VAL A 12 3.31 -1.09 -13.14
N ALA A 13 2.33 -1.73 -13.78
CA ALA A 13 0.97 -1.80 -13.27
C ALA A 13 0.89 -2.55 -11.93
N PHE A 14 1.66 -3.63 -11.77
CA PHE A 14 1.72 -4.39 -10.53
C PHE A 14 2.32 -3.57 -9.38
N ALA A 15 3.45 -2.89 -9.64
CA ALA A 15 4.09 -2.00 -8.67
C ALA A 15 3.17 -0.83 -8.28
N ALA A 16 2.54 -0.18 -9.26
CA ALA A 16 1.58 0.90 -9.03
C ALA A 16 0.38 0.42 -8.20
N ARG A 17 -0.15 -0.78 -8.46
CA ARG A 17 -1.25 -1.36 -7.68
C ARG A 17 -0.86 -1.62 -6.23
N ILE A 18 0.34 -2.17 -5.99
CA ILE A 18 0.87 -2.40 -4.63
C ILE A 18 1.05 -1.06 -3.92
N LEU A 19 1.68 -0.10 -4.57
CA LEU A 19 1.91 1.22 -4.01
C LEU A 19 0.58 1.92 -3.69
N TYR A 20 -0.39 1.89 -4.60
CA TYR A 20 -1.72 2.46 -4.38
C TYR A 20 -2.47 1.79 -3.23
N LYS A 21 -2.43 0.44 -3.12
CA LYS A 21 -3.03 -0.27 -1.98
C LYS A 21 -2.36 0.11 -0.67
N ASN A 22 -1.03 0.20 -0.63
CA ASN A 22 -0.29 0.57 0.56
C ASN A 22 -0.54 2.03 0.97
N ILE A 23 -0.49 2.97 0.01
CA ILE A 23 -0.81 4.38 0.25
C ILE A 23 -2.26 4.53 0.71
N LYS A 24 -3.22 3.85 0.08
CA LYS A 24 -4.64 3.90 0.48
C LYS A 24 -4.85 3.31 1.87
N LYS A 25 -4.19 2.19 2.21
CA LYS A 25 -4.23 1.60 3.56
C LYS A 25 -3.65 2.56 4.61
N LYS A 26 -2.55 3.26 4.26
CA LYS A 26 -1.89 4.24 5.12
C LYS A 26 -2.67 5.56 5.25
N SER A 27 -3.38 5.97 4.20
CA SER A 27 -4.17 7.21 4.14
C SER A 27 -5.57 7.08 4.72
N SER A 28 -6.18 5.89 4.70
CA SER A 28 -7.46 5.62 5.38
C SER A 28 -7.30 5.37 6.89
N GLY A 29 -6.09 5.56 7.45
CA GLY A 29 -5.83 5.35 8.88
C GLY A 29 -5.86 3.88 9.31
N GLY A 30 -5.65 2.94 8.38
CA GLY A 30 -5.61 1.52 8.69
C GLY A 30 -4.33 1.18 9.47
N CYS A 31 -4.48 0.78 10.74
CA CYS A 31 -3.37 0.29 11.55
C CYS A 31 -2.81 -0.99 10.92
N ASP A 32 -1.49 -1.09 10.77
CA ASP A 32 -0.80 -2.34 10.42
C ASP A 32 -0.60 -3.25 11.64
N CYS A 33 -1.51 -3.10 12.60
CA CYS A 33 -1.47 -3.70 13.92
C CYS A 33 -2.43 -4.89 13.83
N GLY A 34 -1.91 -6.13 13.93
CA GLY A 34 -2.70 -7.37 13.75
C GLY A 34 -3.95 -7.48 14.64
N SER A 35 -4.06 -6.61 15.65
CA SER A 35 -5.30 -6.19 16.27
C SER A 35 -5.28 -4.67 16.40
N CYS A 36 -6.30 -3.97 15.88
CA CYS A 36 -6.56 -2.56 16.23
C CYS A 36 -7.09 -2.48 17.68
N SER A 37 -6.32 -3.00 18.63
CA SER A 37 -6.54 -2.73 20.04
C SER A 37 -6.07 -1.31 20.34
N SER A 38 -6.69 -0.71 21.36
CA SER A 38 -6.51 0.64 21.91
C SER A 38 -5.07 1.05 22.31
N HIS A 39 -4.04 0.29 21.91
CA HIS A 39 -2.63 0.51 22.22
C HIS A 39 -1.77 0.65 20.95
N CYS A 40 -2.31 1.25 19.89
CA CYS A 40 -1.55 1.52 18.69
C CYS A 40 -0.79 2.84 18.84
N ALA A 41 0.54 2.81 18.65
CA ALA A 41 1.48 3.91 18.92
C ALA A 41 1.21 5.22 18.12
N HIS A 42 0.16 5.24 17.30
CA HIS A 42 -0.30 6.37 16.50
C HIS A 42 -1.55 7.07 17.09
N TYR A 43 -1.92 6.80 18.35
CA TYR A 43 -3.03 7.49 19.04
C TYR A 43 -2.58 8.69 19.90
N ASN A 44 -1.30 8.84 20.19
CA ASN A 44 -0.80 10.01 20.93
C ASN A 44 -0.14 11.02 19.98
N LYS A 45 -0.97 11.75 19.23
CA LYS A 45 -0.67 13.15 18.93
C LYS A 45 -1.58 13.99 19.82
N LYS A 46 -1.07 14.25 21.02
CA LYS A 46 -1.51 15.35 21.87
C LYS A 46 -1.29 16.69 21.15
#